data_AF-C4KET2-F1
#
_entry.id   AF-C4KET2-F1
#
_cell.length_a   1.000
_cell.length_b   1.000
_cell.length_c   1.000
_cell.angle_alpha   90.00
_cell.angle_beta   90.00
_cell.angle_gamma   90.00
#
_symmetry.space_group_name_H-M   'P 1'
#
loop_
_entity.id
_entity.type
_entity.pdbx_description
1 polymer ?
#
loop_
_entity_poly.entity_id
_entity_poly.type
_entity_poly.pdbx_seq_one_letter_code
_entity_poly.pdbx_strand_id
1 'polypeptide(L)'
;MIYVCKNCGYSFWVKRARCPRCYSTEFNTRDDIREGELLISWKLTATPDGFEDNYWLCLVKIDNVKVFCRSLKEPKNKMMIKENGLCEPLA
;
A
#
# COMPACT_ATOMS: atom_id res chain seq x y z
N MET A 1 -6.17 2.42 3.97
CA MET A 1 -6.39 3.74 4.58
C MET A 1 -5.42 4.72 3.93
N ILE A 2 -5.93 5.65 3.13
CA ILE A 2 -5.14 6.74 2.55
C ILE A 2 -5.39 7.99 3.38
N TYR A 3 -4.32 8.65 3.83
CA TYR A 3 -4.38 9.94 4.49
C TYR A 3 -4.21 11.04 3.46
N VAL A 4 -5.08 12.04 3.49
CA VAL A 4 -5.06 13.20 2.59
C VAL A 4 -4.95 14.47 3.41
N CYS A 5 -3.94 15.29 3.16
CA CYS A 5 -3.79 16.57 3.84
C CYS A 5 -4.93 17.53 3.49
N LYS A 6 -5.61 18.08 4.50
CA LYS A 6 -6.74 19.02 4.28
C LYS A 6 -6.31 20.31 3.59
N ASN A 7 -5.08 20.76 3.82
CA ASN A 7 -4.60 22.05 3.32
C ASN A 7 -4.05 22.00 1.88
N CYS A 8 -3.32 20.94 1.49
CA CYS A 8 -2.67 20.87 0.17
C CYS A 8 -3.05 19.65 -0.68
N GLY A 9 -3.93 18.78 -0.19
CA GLY A 9 -4.39 17.59 -0.92
C GLY A 9 -3.34 16.48 -1.08
N TYR A 10 -2.12 16.64 -0.57
CA TYR A 10 -1.10 15.59 -0.67
C TYR A 10 -1.53 14.32 0.07
N SER A 11 -1.39 13.18 -0.60
CA SER A 11 -1.84 11.88 -0.09
C SER A 11 -0.67 10.95 0.23
N PHE A 12 -0.87 10.10 1.25
CA PHE A 12 0.10 9.09 1.65
C PHE A 12 -0.59 7.94 2.41
N TRP A 13 0.00 6.76 2.38
CA TRP A 13 -0.62 5.54 2.94
C TRP A 13 -0.46 5.38 4.45
N VAL A 14 0.66 5.85 5.01
CA VAL A 14 0.99 5.68 6.44
C VAL A 14 0.66 6.92 7.24
N LYS A 15 0.08 6.78 8.44
CA LYS A 15 -0.19 7.94 9.30
C LYS A 15 1.08 8.74 9.54
N ARG A 16 1.01 10.06 9.39
CA ARG A 16 2.13 10.98 9.66
C ARG A 16 1.71 12.04 10.66
N ALA A 17 2.66 12.51 11.45
CA ALA A 17 2.43 13.63 12.35
C ALA A 17 2.23 14.97 11.60
N ARG A 18 2.93 15.15 10.47
CA ARG A 18 2.90 16.37 9.65
C ARG A 18 2.93 16.06 8.16
N CYS A 19 2.29 16.92 7.37
CA CYS A 19 2.32 16.84 5.92
C CYS A 19 3.72 17.19 5.41
N PRO A 20 4.34 16.37 4.54
CA PRO A 20 5.69 16.64 4.03
C PRO A 20 5.75 17.82 3.06
N ARG A 21 4.61 18.29 2.53
CA ARG A 21 4.56 19.43 1.61
C ARG A 21 4.28 20.77 2.29
N CYS A 22 3.31 20.81 3.22
CA CYS A 22 2.87 22.07 3.83
C CYS A 22 2.90 22.07 5.36
N TYR A 23 3.46 21.04 5.99
CA TYR A 23 3.62 20.89 7.45
C TYR A 23 2.35 20.89 8.30
N SER A 24 1.16 20.98 7.68
CA SER A 24 -0.13 20.84 8.36
C SER A 24 -0.24 19.52 9.13
N THR A 25 -0.93 19.56 10.26
CA THR A 25 -1.26 18.42 11.13
C THR A 25 -2.67 17.88 10.88
N GLU A 26 -3.40 18.46 9.92
CA GLU A 26 -4.80 18.09 9.66
C GLU A 26 -4.94 17.19 8.42
N PHE A 27 -5.60 16.06 8.61
CA PHE A 27 -5.77 15.02 7.58
C PHE A 27 -7.21 14.50 7.54
N ASN A 28 -7.66 14.12 6.35
CA ASN A 28 -8.81 13.26 6.12
C ASN A 28 -8.33 11.83 5.84
N THR A 29 -9.19 10.83 6.05
CA THR A 29 -8.95 9.44 5.66
C THR A 29 -9.88 9.02 4.52
N ARG A 30 -9.37 8.14 3.65
CA ARG A 30 -10.13 7.39 2.64
C ARG A 30 -9.88 5.90 2.87
N ASP A 31 -10.89 5.21 3.37
CA ASP A 31 -10.80 3.80 3.81
C ASP A 31 -11.48 2.82 2.86
N ASP A 32 -12.31 3.37 1.98
CA ASP A 32 -13.05 2.73 0.90
C ASP A 32 -12.15 2.32 -0.28
N ILE A 33 -11.02 3.00 -0.48
CA ILE A 33 -10.12 2.75 -1.62
C ILE A 33 -9.04 1.73 -1.23
N ARG A 34 -9.17 0.49 -1.73
CA ARG A 34 -8.23 -0.61 -1.49
C ARG A 34 -7.74 -1.33 -2.75
N GLU A 35 -8.37 -1.08 -3.90
CA GLU A 35 -7.92 -1.62 -5.18
C GLU A 35 -6.86 -0.73 -5.82
N GLY A 36 -5.85 -1.34 -6.43
CA GLY A 36 -4.79 -0.63 -7.12
C GLY A 36 -4.15 -1.43 -8.24
N GLU A 37 -3.34 -0.72 -9.01
CA GLU A 37 -2.54 -1.25 -10.11
C GLU A 37 -1.20 -1.78 -9.57
N LEU A 38 -0.82 -3.00 -9.94
CA LEU A 38 0.51 -3.51 -9.66
C LEU A 38 1.52 -2.78 -10.55
N LEU A 39 2.50 -2.11 -9.93
CA LEU A 39 3.59 -1.45 -10.64
C LEU A 39 4.78 -2.39 -10.86
N ILE A 40 5.16 -3.13 -9.82
CA ILE A 40 6.26 -4.10 -9.84
C ILE A 40 6.08 -5.11 -8.73
N SER A 41 6.54 -6.34 -8.96
CA SER A 41 6.60 -7.40 -7.94
C SER A 41 7.95 -8.10 -7.95
N TRP A 42 8.30 -8.71 -6.82
CA TRP A 42 9.48 -9.55 -6.67
C TRP A 42 9.14 -10.77 -5.82
N LYS A 43 9.47 -11.97 -6.31
CA LYS A 43 9.30 -13.21 -5.53
C LYS A 43 10.48 -13.37 -4.58
N LEU A 44 10.21 -13.40 -3.29
CA LEU A 44 11.18 -13.77 -2.26
C LEU A 44 10.97 -15.26 -1.95
N THR A 45 12.07 -16.03 -1.96
CA THR A 45 12.06 -17.48 -1.69
C THR A 45 12.85 -17.85 -0.43
N ALA A 46 13.37 -16.85 0.28
CA ALA A 46 14.01 -16.97 1.58
C ALA A 46 13.68 -15.71 2.37
N THR A 47 12.96 -15.86 3.47
CA THR A 47 12.38 -14.75 4.24
C THR A 47 12.76 -14.88 5.72
N PRO A 48 12.72 -13.79 6.51
CA PRO A 48 13.05 -13.84 7.93
C PRO A 48 12.06 -14.69 8.73
N ASP A 49 12.51 -15.22 9.87
CA ASP A 49 11.65 -15.89 10.85
C ASP A 49 10.47 -15.00 11.26
N GLY A 50 9.30 -15.62 11.40
CA GLY A 50 8.03 -14.92 11.68
C GLY A 50 7.25 -14.49 10.43
N PHE A 51 7.75 -14.81 9.23
CA PHE A 51 7.06 -14.64 7.96
C PHE A 51 6.98 -15.96 7.19
N GLU A 52 6.13 -16.01 6.16
CA GLU A 52 6.00 -17.15 5.27
C GLU A 52 7.27 -17.36 4.43
N ASP A 53 7.78 -18.59 4.32
CA ASP A 53 9.05 -18.97 3.65
C ASP A 53 9.25 -18.35 2.25
N ASN A 54 8.15 -18.12 1.54
CA ASN A 54 8.14 -17.42 0.27
C ASN A 54 6.88 -16.55 0.12
N TYR A 55 7.06 -15.37 -0.46
CA TYR A 55 5.97 -14.47 -0.83
C TYR A 55 6.43 -13.50 -1.91
N TRP A 56 5.47 -12.82 -2.53
CA TRP A 56 5.72 -11.72 -3.45
C TRP A 56 5.71 -10.40 -2.70
N LEU A 57 6.78 -9.61 -2.83
CA LEU A 57 6.77 -8.21 -2.44
C LEU A 57 6.25 -7.39 -3.62
N CYS A 58 5.17 -6.65 -3.42
CA CYS A 58 4.48 -5.89 -4.46
C CYS A 58 4.53 -4.40 -4.16
N LEU A 59 4.76 -3.58 -5.18
CA LEU A 59 4.50 -2.15 -5.16
C LEU A 59 3.22 -1.87 -5.94
N VAL A 60 2.18 -1.41 -5.24
CA VAL A 60 0.85 -1.17 -5.80
C VAL A 60 0.55 0.33 -5.78
N LYS A 61 0.02 0.86 -6.89
CA LYS A 61 -0.50 2.22 -6.98
C LYS A 61 -1.99 2.23 -6.69
N ILE A 62 -2.40 2.99 -5.68
CA ILE A 62 -3.80 3.15 -5.28
C ILE A 62 -4.09 4.64 -5.28
N ASP A 63 -5.01 5.08 -6.14
CA ASP A 63 -5.23 6.50 -6.38
C ASP A 63 -3.89 7.22 -6.67
N ASN A 64 -3.48 8.15 -5.80
CA ASN A 64 -2.25 8.93 -5.94
C ASN A 64 -1.09 8.46 -5.05
N VAL A 65 -1.22 7.32 -4.37
CA VAL A 65 -0.20 6.79 -3.48
C VAL A 65 0.39 5.47 -3.99
N LYS A 66 1.63 5.19 -3.58
CA LYS A 66 2.29 3.90 -3.80
C LYS A 66 2.45 3.19 -2.47
N VAL A 67 2.17 1.89 -2.46
CA VAL A 67 2.07 1.07 -1.25
C VAL A 67 2.83 -0.23 -1.46
N PHE A 68 3.67 -0.60 -0.49
CA PHE A 68 4.23 -1.94 -0.44
C PHE A 68 3.26 -2.89 0.27
N CYS A 69 3.06 -4.07 -0.31
CA CYS A 69 2.30 -5.15 0.29
C CYS A 69 2.91 -6.50 -0.06
N ARG A 70 2.59 -7.53 0.73
CA ARG A 70 3.01 -8.91 0.49
C ARG A 70 1.85 -9.72 -0.08
N SER A 71 2.10 -10.54 -1.09
CA SER A 71 1.12 -11.48 -1.62
C SER A 71 1.63 -12.92 -1.53
N LEU A 72 0.80 -13.80 -1.00
CA LEU A 72 1.07 -15.24 -0.97
C LEU A 72 0.71 -15.94 -2.28
N LYS A 73 0.08 -15.21 -3.21
CA LYS A 73 -0.32 -15.65 -4.54
C LYS A 73 0.49 -14.87 -5.58
N GLU A 74 0.59 -15.41 -6.79
CA GLU A 74 1.22 -14.71 -7.90
C GLU A 74 0.48 -13.40 -8.22
N PRO A 75 1.17 -12.24 -8.20
CA PRO A 75 0.55 -10.94 -8.45
C PRO A 75 0.03 -10.81 -9.87
N LYS A 76 -1.03 -10.02 -10.05
CA LYS A 76 -1.61 -9.65 -11.35
C LYS A 76 -1.63 -8.13 -11.49
N ASN A 77 -2.04 -7.64 -12.67
CA ASN A 77 -2.13 -6.21 -12.97
C ASN A 77 -2.97 -5.41 -11.95
N LYS A 78 -3.99 -6.05 -11.34
CA LYS A 78 -4.81 -5.46 -10.29
C LYS A 78 -4.65 -6.21 -8.97
N MET A 79 -4.49 -5.45 -7.90
CA MET A 79 -4.30 -5.96 -6.55
C MET A 79 -5.30 -5.32 -5.59
N MET A 80 -5.77 -6.09 -4.61
CA MET A 80 -6.59 -5.64 -3.50
C MET A 80 -5.76 -5.64 -2.23
N ILE A 81 -5.60 -4.48 -1.58
CA ILE A 81 -4.91 -4.40 -0.29
C ILE A 81 -5.79 -4.94 0.83
N LYS A 82 -5.19 -5.78 1.66
CA LYS A 82 -5.76 -6.34 2.88
C LYS A 82 -5.09 -5.71 4.10
N GLU A 83 -5.51 -6.16 5.27
CA GLU A 83 -4.90 -5.74 6.54
C GLU A 83 -3.50 -6.34 6.70
N ASN A 84 -2.74 -5.83 7.67
CA ASN A 84 -1.42 -6.34 8.06
C ASN A 84 -0.38 -6.37 6.92
N GLY A 85 -0.50 -5.45 5.96
CA GLY A 85 0.43 -5.32 4.84
C GLY A 85 0.31 -6.43 3.79
N LEU A 86 -0.80 -7.19 3.79
CA LEU A 86 -1.08 -8.20 2.76
C LEU A 86 -1.83 -7.60 1.57
N CYS A 87 -1.74 -8.28 0.43
CA CYS A 87 -2.55 -8.01 -0.75
C CYS A 87 -2.80 -9.27 -1.58
N GLU A 88 -3.91 -9.26 -2.31
CA GLU A 88 -4.31 -10.37 -3.18
C GLU A 88 -4.50 -9.90 -4.62
N PRO A 89 -4.16 -10.72 -5.62
CA PRO A 89 -4.50 -10.43 -7.00
C PRO A 89 -6.01 -10.48 -7.19
N LEU A 90 -6.54 -9.52 -7.94
CA LEU A 90 -7.92 -9.56 -8.42
C LEU A 90 -7.98 -10.41 -9.69
N ALA A 91 -9.06 -11.20 -9.81
CA ALA A 91 -9.25 -12.17 -10.88
C ALA A 91 -9.09 -11.55 -12.27
#